data_AF-A0A971SPF9-F1
#
_entry.id   AF-A0A971SPF9-F1
#
_cell.length_a   1.000
_cell.length_b   1.000
_cell.length_c   1.000
_cell.angle_alpha   90.00
_cell.angle_beta   90.00
_cell.angle_gamma   90.00
#
_symmetry.space_group_name_H-M   'P 1'
#
loop_
_entity.id
_entity.type
_entity.pdbx_description
1 polymer ?
#
loop_
_entity_poly.entity_id
_entity_poly.type
_entity_poly.pdbx_seq_one_letter_code
_entity_poly.pdbx_strand_id
1 'polypeptide(L)'
;MVNPDSASPNIDPADIEKNKTMAGLAYLIFFLPLLACPDSKYGRYHANQALLLFILGFGGSLILSLIPVIGWVLLPVLAFVVLVFAIMGLVNGFSGKVKPLPLIGKYTLIK
;
A
#
# COMPACT_ATOMS: atom_id res chain seq x y z
N MET A 1 22.38 11.69 18.51
CA MET A 1 22.49 11.10 17.16
C MET A 1 21.09 10.67 16.76
N VAL A 2 20.46 11.39 15.81
CA VAL A 2 19.14 11.02 15.29
C VAL A 2 19.36 9.93 14.26
N ASN A 3 18.75 8.75 14.49
CA ASN A 3 18.77 7.66 13.54
C ASN A 3 17.90 8.04 12.32
N PRO A 4 18.45 8.07 11.08
CA PRO A 4 17.69 8.38 9.88
C PRO A 4 16.61 7.34 9.54
N ASP A 5 16.54 6.22 10.26
CA ASP A 5 15.53 5.15 10.09
C ASP A 5 14.25 5.33 10.94
N SER A 6 14.04 6.51 11.54
CA SER A 6 12.97 6.77 12.54
C SER A 6 11.55 7.01 11.97
N ALA A 7 11.28 6.66 10.72
CA ALA A 7 9.97 6.91 10.08
C ALA A 7 8.96 5.76 10.20
N SER A 8 9.26 4.68 10.93
CA SER A 8 8.24 3.71 11.32
C SER A 8 7.40 4.34 12.43
N PRO A 9 6.09 4.57 12.25
CA PRO A 9 5.25 5.01 13.35
C PRO A 9 5.43 4.00 14.49
N ASN A 10 5.60 4.50 15.72
CA ASN A 10 5.58 3.63 16.88
C ASN A 10 4.13 3.11 17.01
N ILE A 11 3.87 1.97 16.38
CA ILE A 11 2.59 1.28 16.35
C ILE A 11 2.61 0.25 17.47
N ASP A 12 1.61 0.32 18.34
CA ASP A 12 1.44 -0.61 19.45
C ASP A 12 1.30 -2.05 18.92
N PRO A 13 2.08 -3.03 19.44
CA PRO A 13 1.93 -4.44 19.10
C PRO A 13 0.48 -4.96 19.23
N ALA A 14 -0.31 -4.45 20.18
CA ALA A 14 -1.71 -4.82 20.34
C ALA A 14 -2.59 -4.32 19.18
N ASP A 15 -2.29 -3.15 18.62
CA ASP A 15 -2.96 -2.62 17.43
C ASP A 15 -2.66 -3.50 16.20
N ILE A 16 -1.40 -3.95 16.06
CA ILE A 16 -0.98 -4.84 14.98
C ILE A 16 -1.72 -6.18 15.04
N GLU A 17 -1.67 -6.86 16.19
CA GLU A 17 -2.28 -8.18 16.33
C GLU A 17 -3.80 -8.15 16.12
N LYS A 18 -4.48 -7.11 16.62
CA LYS A 18 -5.92 -6.94 16.45
C LYS A 18 -6.32 -6.67 15.00
N ASN A 19 -5.52 -5.92 14.24
CA ASN A 19 -5.94 -5.36 12.95
C ASN A 19 -5.25 -5.95 11.71
N LYS A 20 -4.32 -6.91 11.87
CA LYS A 20 -3.56 -7.51 10.75
C LYS A 20 -4.39 -8.11 9.63
N THR A 21 -5.55 -8.68 9.95
CA THR A 21 -6.47 -9.19 8.92
C THR A 21 -6.98 -8.07 8.03
N MET A 22 -7.46 -6.97 8.62
CA MET A 22 -7.93 -5.81 7.84
C MET A 22 -6.77 -5.15 7.09
N ALA A 23 -5.60 -5.04 7.71
CA ALA A 23 -4.41 -4.48 7.09
C ALA A 23 -3.95 -5.27 5.84
N GLY A 24 -3.98 -6.61 5.88
CA GLY A 24 -3.70 -7.44 4.70
C GLY A 24 -4.75 -7.28 3.60
N LEU A 25 -6.04 -7.25 3.97
CA LEU A 25 -7.14 -7.07 3.02
C LEU A 25 -7.19 -5.68 2.38
N ALA A 26 -6.48 -4.68 2.94
CA ALA A 26 -6.33 -3.36 2.34
C ALA A 26 -5.84 -3.42 0.89
N TYR A 27 -4.98 -4.39 0.55
CA TYR A 27 -4.43 -4.52 -0.80
C TYR A 27 -5.39 -5.13 -1.83
N LEU A 28 -6.55 -5.61 -1.37
CA LEU A 28 -7.69 -5.93 -2.24
C LEU A 28 -8.64 -4.73 -2.34
N ILE A 29 -8.89 -4.06 -1.19
CA ILE A 29 -9.78 -2.90 -1.09
C ILE A 29 -9.17 -1.88 -0.11
N PHE A 30 -8.55 -0.82 -0.62
CA PHE A 30 -7.69 0.08 0.17
C PHE A 30 -8.39 0.77 1.35
N PHE A 31 -9.70 1.04 1.22
CA PHE A 31 -10.46 1.74 2.25
C PHE A 31 -11.01 0.80 3.32
N LEU A 32 -10.87 -0.53 3.19
CA LEU A 32 -11.44 -1.47 4.14
C LEU A 32 -10.98 -1.25 5.60
N PRO A 33 -9.67 -1.02 5.89
CA PRO A 33 -9.24 -0.70 7.25
C PRO A 33 -9.82 0.62 7.78
N LEU A 34 -10.09 1.60 6.90
CA LEU A 34 -10.63 2.89 7.31
C LEU A 34 -12.07 2.79 7.81
N LEU A 35 -12.82 1.79 7.34
CA LEU A 35 -14.19 1.52 7.77
C LEU A 35 -14.23 0.54 8.94
N ALA A 36 -13.42 -0.52 8.88
CA ALA A 36 -13.47 -1.62 9.85
C ALA A 36 -12.68 -1.32 11.14
N CYS A 37 -11.59 -0.57 11.05
CA CYS A 37 -10.74 -0.23 12.19
C CYS A 37 -10.21 1.22 12.10
N PRO A 38 -11.11 2.23 12.09
CA PRO A 38 -10.76 3.63 11.87
C PRO A 38 -9.73 4.20 12.84
N ASP A 39 -9.63 3.68 14.06
CA ASP A 39 -8.68 4.16 15.07
C ASP A 39 -7.30 3.46 15.01
N SER A 40 -7.15 2.46 14.13
CA SER A 40 -5.91 1.69 14.00
C SER A 40 -4.85 2.45 13.21
N LYS A 41 -3.69 2.71 13.83
CA LYS A 41 -2.53 3.26 13.13
C LYS A 41 -1.98 2.24 12.15
N TYR A 42 -2.02 0.95 12.50
CA TYR A 42 -1.63 -0.14 11.61
C TYR A 42 -2.54 -0.27 10.38
N GLY A 43 -3.86 -0.22 10.60
CA GLY A 43 -4.86 -0.21 9.53
C GLY A 43 -4.69 0.97 8.59
N ARG A 44 -4.54 2.19 9.13
CA ARG A 44 -4.29 3.42 8.34
C ARG A 44 -3.00 3.36 7.53
N TYR A 45 -1.92 2.81 8.11
CA TYR A 45 -0.66 2.62 7.40
C TYR A 45 -0.85 1.75 6.14
N HIS A 46 -1.51 0.60 6.27
CA HIS A 46 -1.74 -0.30 5.14
C HIS A 46 -2.80 0.21 4.16
N ALA A 47 -3.82 0.93 4.63
CA ALA A 47 -4.75 1.66 3.77
C ALA A 47 -4.03 2.72 2.93
N ASN A 48 -3.06 3.44 3.50
CA ASN A 48 -2.26 4.42 2.77
C ASN A 48 -1.40 3.76 1.67
N GLN A 49 -0.70 2.67 2.00
CA GLN A 49 0.11 1.93 1.02
C GLN A 49 -0.77 1.37 -0.12
N ALA A 50 -1.93 0.81 0.22
CA ALA A 50 -2.87 0.28 -0.76
C ALA A 50 -3.48 1.38 -1.64
N LEU A 51 -3.78 2.56 -1.09
CA LEU A 51 -4.24 3.71 -1.86
C LEU A 51 -3.18 4.19 -2.85
N LEU A 52 -1.91 4.28 -2.43
CA LEU A 52 -0.81 4.65 -3.32
C LEU A 52 -0.64 3.63 -4.45
N LEU A 53 -0.78 2.34 -4.14
CA LEU A 53 -0.73 1.28 -5.14
C LEU A 53 -1.92 1.35 -6.11
N PHE A 54 -3.11 1.67 -5.61
CA PHE A 54 -4.30 1.91 -6.44
C PHE A 54 -4.08 3.10 -7.38
N ILE A 55 -3.55 4.23 -6.88
CA ILE A 55 -3.24 5.40 -7.71
C ILE A 55 -2.21 5.06 -8.78
N LEU A 56 -1.14 4.32 -8.43
CA LEU A 56 -0.13 3.86 -9.38
C LEU A 56 -0.75 2.98 -10.48
N GLY A 57 -1.55 1.98 -10.09
CA GLY A 57 -2.15 1.04 -11.03
C GLY A 57 -3.22 1.68 -11.90
N PHE A 58 -4.24 2.28 -11.29
CA PHE A 58 -5.36 2.90 -12.00
C PHE A 58 -4.92 4.15 -12.76
N GLY A 59 -4.25 5.10 -12.09
CA GLY A 59 -3.76 6.32 -12.71
C GLY A 59 -2.71 6.06 -13.79
N GLY A 60 -1.77 5.15 -13.54
CA GLY A 60 -0.78 4.74 -14.53
C GLY A 60 -1.42 4.08 -15.76
N SER A 61 -2.41 3.20 -15.55
CA SER A 61 -3.12 2.54 -16.66
C SER A 61 -3.90 3.53 -17.51
N LEU A 62 -4.60 4.48 -16.88
CA LEU A 62 -5.30 5.56 -17.59
C LEU A 62 -4.33 6.36 -18.47
N ILE A 63 -3.22 6.83 -17.92
CA ILE A 63 -2.22 7.61 -18.67
C ILE A 63 -1.62 6.80 -19.83
N LEU A 64 -1.18 5.56 -19.58
CA LEU A 64 -0.55 4.72 -20.59
C LEU A 64 -1.53 4.32 -21.71
N SER A 65 -2.82 4.13 -21.41
CA SER A 65 -3.82 3.79 -22.42
C SER A 65 -4.00 4.86 -23.50
N LEU A 66 -3.72 6.13 -23.17
CA LEU A 66 -3.80 7.26 -24.10
C LEU A 66 -2.60 7.34 -25.05
N ILE A 67 -1.52 6.60 -24.78
CA ILE A 67 -0.29 6.61 -25.58
C ILE A 67 -0.29 5.36 -26.48
N PRO A 68 -0.54 5.49 -27.79
CA PRO A 68 -0.61 4.35 -28.69
C PRO A 68 0.76 3.66 -28.82
N VAL A 69 0.73 2.34 -29.07
CA VAL A 69 1.91 1.47 -29.24
C VAL A 69 2.76 1.37 -27.96
N ILE A 70 3.48 2.42 -27.57
CA ILE A 70 4.39 2.42 -26.42
C ILE A 70 3.63 2.20 -25.12
N GLY A 71 2.54 2.95 -24.90
CA GLY A 71 1.75 2.82 -23.69
C GLY A 71 1.14 1.42 -23.55
N TRP A 72 0.67 0.85 -24.67
CA TRP A 72 0.09 -0.49 -24.69
C TRP A 72 1.10 -1.59 -24.38
N VAL A 73 2.35 -1.44 -24.83
CA VAL A 73 3.45 -2.35 -24.47
C VAL A 73 3.83 -2.22 -22.99
N LEU A 74 3.74 -1.02 -22.41
CA LEU A 74 4.06 -0.77 -21.00
C LEU A 74 2.93 -1.16 -20.03
N LEU A 75 1.67 -1.20 -20.46
CA LEU A 75 0.54 -1.63 -19.64
C LEU A 75 0.74 -3.00 -18.96
N PRO A 76 1.11 -4.09 -19.65
CA PRO A 76 1.34 -5.38 -18.99
C PRO A 76 2.52 -5.33 -18.00
N VAL A 77 3.54 -4.50 -18.27
CA VAL A 77 4.67 -4.29 -17.35
C VAL A 77 4.19 -3.58 -16.08
N LEU A 78 3.39 -2.52 -16.22
CA LEU A 78 2.78 -1.83 -15.08
C LEU A 78 1.91 -2.78 -14.26
N ALA A 79 1.05 -3.56 -14.92
CA ALA A 79 0.18 -4.53 -14.27
C ALA A 79 0.97 -5.57 -13.47
N PHE A 80 2.09 -6.06 -14.02
CA PHE A 80 2.97 -6.99 -13.33
C PHE A 80 3.64 -6.35 -12.10
N VAL A 81 4.16 -5.12 -12.21
CA VAL A 81 4.74 -4.38 -11.08
C VAL A 81 3.71 -4.15 -9.97
N VAL A 82 2.49 -3.73 -10.35
CA VAL A 82 1.39 -3.52 -9.41
C VAL A 82 1.01 -4.81 -8.70
N LEU A 83 0.95 -5.94 -9.42
CA LEU A 83 0.65 -7.25 -8.84
C LEU A 83 1.72 -7.67 -7.81
N VAL A 84 3.01 -7.51 -8.15
CA VAL A 84 4.11 -7.80 -7.23
C VAL A 84 3.99 -6.96 -5.95
N PHE A 85 3.74 -5.67 -6.09
CA PHE A 85 3.58 -4.78 -4.94
C PHE A 85 2.32 -5.10 -4.13
N ALA A 86 1.22 -5.51 -4.77
CA ALA A 86 0.00 -5.94 -4.09
C ALA A 86 0.28 -7.16 -3.21
N ILE A 87 1.00 -8.17 -3.74
CA ILE A 87 1.36 -9.37 -2.98
C ILE A 87 2.31 -9.02 -1.82
N MET A 88 3.36 -8.22 -2.07
CA MET A 88 4.28 -7.77 -1.01
C MET A 88 3.52 -7.04 0.10
N GLY A 89 2.62 -6.14 -0.28
CA GLY A 89 1.78 -5.40 0.63
C GLY A 89 0.88 -6.30 1.47
N LEU A 90 0.15 -7.20 0.80
CA LEU A 90 -0.76 -8.16 1.41
C LEU A 90 -0.04 -9.05 2.44
N VAL A 91 1.12 -9.60 2.06
CA VAL A 91 1.96 -10.40 2.97
C VAL A 91 2.43 -9.57 4.16
N ASN A 92 2.87 -8.32 3.94
CA ASN A 92 3.28 -7.43 5.03
C ASN A 92 2.13 -7.13 5.99
N GLY A 93 0.92 -6.87 5.47
CA GLY A 93 -0.28 -6.60 6.26
C GLY A 93 -0.70 -7.80 7.13
N PHE A 94 -0.76 -9.00 6.55
CA PHE A 94 -1.09 -10.20 7.32
C PHE A 94 0.00 -10.64 8.30
N SER A 95 1.26 -10.27 8.03
CA SER A 95 2.41 -10.64 8.88
C SER A 95 2.73 -9.62 9.98
N GLY A 96 1.92 -8.57 10.16
CA GLY A 96 2.18 -7.54 11.17
C GLY A 96 3.39 -6.64 10.86
N LYS A 97 3.80 -6.55 9.58
CA LYS A 97 5.02 -5.83 9.17
C LYS A 97 4.70 -4.45 8.63
N VAL A 98 5.29 -3.43 9.24
CA VAL A 98 5.27 -2.04 8.78
C VAL A 98 6.45 -1.82 7.84
N LYS A 99 6.33 -2.27 6.60
CA LYS A 99 7.36 -2.11 5.56
C LYS A 99 6.80 -1.35 4.36
N PRO A 100 7.45 -0.26 3.90
CA PRO A 100 6.95 0.52 2.77
C PRO A 100 7.09 -0.30 1.48
N LEU A 101 6.14 -0.13 0.56
CA LEU A 101 6.31 -0.67 -0.79
C LEU A 101 7.48 0.05 -1.47
N PRO A 102 8.29 -0.65 -2.29
CA PRO A 102 9.38 -0.02 -3.01
C PRO A 102 8.88 1.16 -3.87
N LEU A 103 9.70 2.20 -3.98
CA LEU A 103 9.46 3.43 -4.78
C LEU A 103 8.29 4.32 -4.33
N ILE A 104 7.13 3.76 -3.98
CA ILE A 104 5.91 4.51 -3.65
C ILE A 104 5.64 4.63 -2.14
N GLY A 105 6.15 3.71 -1.33
CA GLY A 105 5.73 3.57 0.07
C GLY A 105 6.20 4.67 1.04
N LYS A 106 6.99 5.63 0.57
CA LYS A 106 7.46 6.79 1.35
C LYS A 106 6.44 7.93 1.47
N TYR A 107 5.38 7.91 0.66
CA TYR A 107 4.37 8.97 0.66
C TYR A 107 3.26 8.67 1.67
N THR A 108 2.66 9.72 2.22
CA THR A 108 1.55 9.61 3.17
C THR A 108 0.42 10.55 2.76
N LEU A 109 -0.72 9.97 2.37
CA LEU A 109 -1.96 10.63 1.98
C LEU A 109 -3.03 10.51 3.07
N ILE A 110 -3.01 9.41 3.83
CA ILE A 110 -3.91 9.16 4.96
C ILE A 110 -3.14 9.40 6.26
N LYS A 111 -3.61 10.35 7.08
CA LYS A 111 -3.05 10.68 8.39
C LYS A 111 -3.76 9.95 9.52
#